data_AF-A0A949YH77-F1
#
_entry.id   AF-A0A949YH77-F1
#
_cell.length_a   1.000
_cell.length_b   1.000
_cell.length_c   1.000
_cell.angle_alpha   90.00
_cell.angle_beta   90.00
_cell.angle_gamma   90.00
#
_symmetry.space_group_name_H-M   'P 1'
#
loop_
_entity.id
_entity.type
_entity.pdbx_description
1 polymer ?
#
loop_
_entity_poly.entity_id
_entity_poly.type
_entity_poly.pdbx_seq_one_letter_code
_entity_poly.pdbx_strand_id
1 'polypeptide(L)'
;MEQQAMCVRVAKRFCRIAYQMVAGGQVFRHPSCQKRDDILRKLSVFHAEHGSSMAQVMTDLQAATDHIPKSEHAPEAKSLSEELQPSTRRQPSGPRRLGEILPVVLAKLGVTAVELSLKGENDLM
;
A
#
# COMPACT_ATOMS: atom_id res chain seq x y z
N MET A 1 32.24 29.68 12.59
CA MET A 1 31.25 29.33 13.64
C MET A 1 29.82 29.25 13.09
N GLU A 2 29.35 30.21 12.28
CA GLU A 2 27.95 30.24 11.81
C GLU A 2 27.52 29.08 10.88
N GLN A 3 28.40 28.64 9.97
CA GLN A 3 28.11 27.49 9.08
C GLN A 3 27.96 26.18 9.86
N GLN A 4 28.82 25.93 10.86
CA GLN A 4 28.71 24.75 11.72
C GLN A 4 27.39 24.72 12.49
N ALA A 5 26.98 25.86 13.06
CA ALA A 5 25.68 25.98 13.73
C ALA A 5 24.50 25.74 12.77
N MET A 6 24.61 26.19 11.51
CA MET A 6 23.60 25.91 10.48
C MET A 6 23.52 24.41 10.16
N CYS A 7 24.65 23.74 9.90
CA CYS A 7 24.69 22.30 9.62
C CYS A 7 24.07 21.47 10.75
N VAL A 8 24.36 21.80 12.01
CA VAL A 8 23.79 21.10 13.17
C VAL A 8 22.28 21.28 13.25
N ARG A 9 21.75 22.49 12.98
CA ARG A 9 20.30 22.73 12.95
C ARG A 9 19.60 21.93 11.85
N VAL A 10 20.21 21.86 10.68
CA VAL A 10 19.70 21.09 9.53
C VAL A 10 19.71 19.59 9.86
N ALA A 11 20.83 19.06 10.34
CA ALA A 11 20.97 17.66 10.74
C ALA A 11 19.93 17.27 11.80
N LYS A 12 19.75 18.09 12.84
CA LYS A 12 18.76 17.85 13.90
C LYS A 12 17.33 17.77 13.35
N ARG A 13 16.98 18.59 12.35
CA ARG A 13 15.67 18.55 11.71
C ARG A 13 15.45 17.27 10.92
N PHE A 14 16.47 16.81 10.18
CA PHE A 14 16.42 15.54 9.46
C PHE A 14 16.35 14.33 10.40
N CYS A 15 17.18 14.30 11.45
CA CYS A 15 17.15 13.21 12.45
C CYS A 15 15.77 13.10 13.12
N ARG A 16 15.11 14.22 13.41
CA ARG A 16 13.76 14.22 13.97
C ARG A 16 12.73 13.60 13.02
N ILE A 17 12.83 13.90 11.72
CA ILE A 17 11.97 13.32 10.69
C ILE A 17 12.22 11.81 10.58
N ALA A 18 13.48 11.40 10.49
CA ALA A 18 13.88 9.99 10.45
C ALA A 18 13.38 9.21 11.68
N TYR A 19 13.52 9.78 12.87
CA TYR A 19 13.02 9.17 14.10
C TYR A 19 11.49 8.98 14.08
N GLN A 20 10.73 9.98 13.62
CA GLN A 20 9.28 9.87 13.52
C GLN A 20 8.83 8.78 12.53
N MET A 21 9.55 8.62 11.42
CA MET A 21 9.27 7.56 10.44
C MET A 21 9.64 6.16 10.96
N VAL A 22 10.85 6.00 11.51
CA VAL A 22 11.40 4.68 11.86
C VAL A 22 10.94 4.21 13.23
N ALA A 23 11.07 5.04 14.26
CA ALA A 23 10.71 4.68 15.64
C ALA A 23 9.27 5.04 15.98
N GLY A 24 8.75 6.14 15.41
CA GLY A 24 7.37 6.58 15.61
C GLY A 24 6.34 5.84 14.75
N GLY A 25 6.78 5.08 13.74
CA GLY A 25 5.90 4.44 12.76
C GLY A 25 4.96 5.43 12.06
N GLN A 26 5.31 6.72 12.00
CA GLN A 26 4.43 7.75 11.46
C GLN A 26 4.66 7.92 9.96
N VAL A 27 3.57 8.07 9.21
CA VAL A 27 3.63 8.46 7.81
C VAL A 27 4.02 9.93 7.73
N PHE A 28 5.19 10.21 7.15
CA PHE A 28 5.70 11.56 7.02
C PHE A 28 5.09 12.25 5.80
N ARG A 29 4.26 13.27 6.05
CA ARG A 29 3.67 14.12 5.00
C ARG A 29 4.50 15.40 4.87
N HIS A 30 5.39 15.45 3.89
CA HIS A 30 6.13 16.67 3.57
C HIS A 30 5.43 17.44 2.44
N PRO A 31 5.32 18.78 2.49
CA PRO A 31 4.78 19.58 1.39
C PRO A 31 5.48 19.37 0.05
N SER A 32 6.77 19.02 0.07
CA SER A 32 7.54 18.66 -1.15
C SER A 32 7.35 17.20 -1.59
N CYS A 33 6.83 16.33 -0.73
CA CYS A 33 6.42 14.98 -1.09
C CYS A 33 5.00 15.04 -1.65
N GLN A 34 4.86 15.56 -2.88
CA GLN A 34 3.56 15.81 -3.53
C GLN A 34 2.73 14.54 -3.75
N LYS A 35 3.39 13.38 -3.84
CA LYS A 35 2.73 12.08 -3.98
C LYS A 35 3.13 11.20 -2.81
N ARG A 36 2.11 10.65 -2.15
CA ARG A 36 2.28 9.55 -1.20
C ARG A 36 2.76 8.33 -1.97
N ASP A 37 3.73 7.65 -1.41
CA ASP A 37 4.16 6.35 -1.88
C ASP A 37 3.42 5.26 -1.10
N ASP A 38 2.72 4.39 -1.82
CA ASP A 38 2.02 3.24 -1.24
C ASP A 38 3.02 2.09 -1.06
N ILE A 39 3.29 1.74 0.19
CA ILE A 39 4.25 0.72 0.61
C ILE A 39 3.79 -0.66 0.13
N LEU A 40 2.51 -1.01 0.31
CA LEU A 40 1.99 -2.31 -0.07
C LEU A 40 2.05 -2.50 -1.60
N ARG A 41 1.86 -1.42 -2.36
CA ARG A 41 2.01 -1.43 -3.81
C ARG A 41 3.44 -1.75 -4.21
N LYS A 42 4.41 -1.02 -3.67
CA LYS A 42 5.85 -1.24 -3.96
C LYS A 42 6.28 -2.66 -3.62
N LEU A 43 5.82 -3.18 -2.48
CA LEU A 43 6.12 -4.55 -2.06
C LEU A 43 5.49 -5.59 -3.00
N SER A 44 4.26 -5.37 -3.45
CA SER A 44 3.61 -6.23 -4.45
C SER A 44 4.36 -6.23 -5.79
N VAL A 45 4.80 -5.07 -6.26
CA VAL A 45 5.61 -4.95 -7.49
C VAL A 45 6.94 -5.67 -7.33
N PHE A 46 7.64 -5.46 -6.21
CA PHE A 46 8.90 -6.14 -5.91
C PHE A 46 8.75 -7.66 -5.97
N HIS A 47 7.73 -8.22 -5.32
CA HIS A 47 7.50 -9.66 -5.37
C HIS A 47 7.16 -10.20 -6.76
N ALA A 48 6.41 -9.43 -7.55
CA ALA A 48 6.10 -9.77 -8.93
C ALA A 48 7.35 -9.78 -9.82
N GLU A 49 8.25 -8.80 -9.66
CA GLU A 49 9.51 -8.69 -10.41
C GLU A 49 10.52 -9.79 -10.01
N HIS A 50 10.51 -10.20 -8.74
CA HIS A 50 11.46 -11.19 -8.21
C HIS A 50 10.93 -12.62 -8.14
N GLY A 51 9.72 -12.90 -8.66
CA GLY A 51 9.15 -14.24 -8.70
C GLY A 51 9.05 -14.89 -7.32
N SER A 52 8.74 -14.08 -6.29
CA SER A 52 8.66 -14.56 -4.92
C SER A 52 7.54 -15.59 -4.74
N SER A 53 7.74 -16.55 -3.83
CA SER A 53 6.71 -17.54 -3.52
C SER A 53 5.49 -16.86 -2.88
N MET A 54 4.29 -17.34 -3.18
CA MET A 54 3.05 -16.74 -2.65
C MET A 54 3.01 -16.72 -1.12
N ALA A 55 3.61 -17.72 -0.47
CA ALA A 55 3.74 -17.75 1.00
C ALA A 55 4.60 -16.61 1.53
N GLN A 56 5.69 -16.27 0.83
CA GLN A 56 6.55 -15.14 1.16
C GLN A 56 5.83 -13.81 0.95
N VAL A 57 5.17 -13.65 -0.20
CA VAL A 57 4.37 -12.44 -0.50
C VAL A 57 3.32 -12.18 0.57
N MET A 58 2.58 -13.22 0.97
CA MET A 58 1.54 -13.11 2.00
C MET A 58 2.13 -12.70 3.35
N THR A 59 3.24 -13.34 3.75
CA THR A 59 3.92 -13.05 5.02
C THR A 59 4.40 -11.60 5.06
N ASP A 60 5.03 -11.15 3.99
CA ASP A 60 5.64 -9.82 3.92
C ASP A 60 4.58 -8.71 3.81
N LEU A 61 3.50 -8.92 3.04
CA LEU A 61 2.38 -7.96 2.98
C LEU A 61 1.65 -7.86 4.32
N GLN A 62 1.51 -8.98 5.04
CA GLN A 62 0.87 -8.97 6.35
C GLN A 62 1.73 -8.27 7.40
N ALA A 63 3.04 -8.55 7.42
CA ALA A 63 3.99 -7.82 8.24
C ALA A 63 4.02 -6.31 7.92
N ALA A 64 3.99 -5.95 6.64
CA ALA A 64 3.94 -4.56 6.22
C ALA A 64 2.66 -3.85 6.69
N THR A 65 1.52 -4.55 6.71
CA THR A 65 0.25 -4.00 7.20
C THR A 65 0.32 -3.65 8.70
N ASP A 66 1.00 -4.48 9.50
CA ASP A 66 1.18 -4.24 10.94
C ASP A 66 2.06 -3.01 11.22
N HIS A 67 2.94 -2.64 10.27
CA HIS A 67 3.77 -1.44 10.34
C HIS A 67 3.07 -0.15 9.89
N ILE A 68 1.92 -0.24 9.21
CA ILE A 68 1.19 0.93 8.72
C ILE A 68 0.20 1.41 9.80
N PRO A 69 0.18 2.71 10.15
CA PRO A 69 -0.83 3.28 11.04
C PRO A 69 -2.25 3.01 10.53
N LYS A 70 -3.18 2.68 11.45
CA LYS A 70 -4.58 2.38 11.10
C LYS A 70 -5.29 3.51 10.32
N SER A 71 -4.94 4.76 10.59
CA SER A 71 -5.46 5.93 9.87
C SER A 71 -5.09 5.94 8.39
N GLU A 72 -4.07 5.18 8.00
CA GLU A 72 -3.50 5.14 6.66
C GLU A 72 -3.87 3.85 5.91
N HIS A 73 -4.65 2.95 6.52
CA HIS A 73 -5.12 1.71 5.89
C HIS A 73 -6.09 1.96 4.74
N ALA A 74 -7.09 2.82 4.92
CA ALA A 74 -8.08 3.13 3.90
C ALA A 74 -7.48 3.72 2.59
N PRO A 75 -6.60 4.73 2.64
CA PRO A 75 -5.95 5.24 1.42
C PRO A 75 -5.01 4.21 0.78
N GLU A 76 -4.30 3.39 1.57
CA GLU A 76 -3.44 2.32 1.04
C GLU A 76 -4.25 1.23 0.31
N ALA A 77 -5.39 0.84 0.90
CA ALA A 77 -6.33 -0.11 0.32
C ALA A 77 -6.92 0.40 -0.99
N LYS A 78 -7.27 1.69 -1.03
CA LYS A 78 -7.80 2.34 -2.23
C LYS A 78 -6.79 2.26 -3.38
N SER A 79 -5.54 2.68 -3.17
CA SER A 79 -4.50 2.62 -4.18
C SER A 79 -4.27 1.19 -4.72
N LEU A 80 -4.22 0.20 -3.82
CA LEU A 80 -4.13 -1.21 -4.23
C LEU A 80 -5.36 -1.64 -5.05
N SER A 81 -6.56 -1.31 -4.60
CA SER A 81 -7.81 -1.72 -5.25
C SER A 81 -8.00 -1.10 -6.64
N GLU A 82 -7.53 0.13 -6.86
CA GLU A 82 -7.57 0.80 -8.16
C GLU A 82 -6.65 0.12 -9.18
N GLU A 83 -5.53 -0.45 -8.75
CA GLU A 83 -4.60 -1.20 -9.60
C GLU A 83 -5.06 -2.65 -9.85
N LEU A 84 -5.85 -3.20 -8.92
CA LEU A 84 -6.54 -4.50 -9.04
C LEU A 84 -7.82 -4.43 -9.89
N GLN A 85 -8.43 -3.24 -10.02
CA GLN A 85 -9.51 -2.99 -10.97
C GLN A 85 -8.98 -3.17 -12.40
N PRO A 86 -9.81 -3.70 -13.31
CA PRO A 86 -9.39 -4.69 -14.27
C PRO A 86 -8.34 -4.18 -15.28
N SER A 87 -7.11 -4.62 -15.06
CA SER A 87 -6.20 -5.06 -16.12
C SER A 87 -6.78 -6.29 -16.88
N THR A 88 -8.06 -6.28 -17.25
CA THR A 88 -8.72 -7.29 -18.11
C THR A 88 -8.24 -7.22 -19.57
N ARG A 89 -7.34 -6.27 -19.91
CA ARG A 89 -6.80 -6.11 -21.27
C ARG A 89 -5.40 -6.68 -21.49
N ARG A 90 -4.78 -7.33 -20.51
CA ARG A 90 -3.55 -8.11 -20.74
C ARG A 90 -3.89 -9.61 -20.70
N GLN A 91 -3.86 -10.20 -21.89
CA GLN A 91 -4.08 -11.61 -22.25
C GLN A 91 -3.23 -12.57 -21.38
N PRO A 92 -3.65 -13.85 -21.18
CA PRO A 92 -3.29 -14.65 -20.03
C PRO A 92 -1.90 -15.25 -20.18
N SER A 93 -1.12 -15.15 -19.10
CA SER A 93 0.06 -15.97 -18.91
C SER A 93 0.02 -16.55 -17.48
N GLY A 94 -0.21 -17.86 -17.40
CA GLY A 94 0.01 -18.67 -16.19
C GLY A 94 -1.12 -18.73 -15.16
N PRO A 95 -1.21 -19.82 -14.38
CA PRO A 95 -2.40 -20.19 -13.61
C PRO A 95 -2.61 -19.29 -12.37
N ARG A 96 -3.81 -18.69 -12.30
CA ARG A 96 -4.46 -17.99 -11.17
C ARG A 96 -4.23 -18.69 -9.79
N ARG A 97 -4.31 -18.03 -8.62
CA ARG A 97 -5.50 -17.30 -8.11
C ARG A 97 -5.18 -16.25 -7.03
N LEU A 98 -4.81 -15.04 -7.46
CA LEU A 98 -4.80 -13.84 -6.60
C LEU A 98 -6.21 -13.45 -6.11
N GLY A 99 -7.26 -13.93 -6.79
CA GLY A 99 -8.67 -13.64 -6.50
C GLY A 99 -9.26 -14.35 -5.27
N GLU A 100 -8.57 -15.33 -4.69
CA GLU A 100 -9.04 -16.03 -3.47
C GLU A 100 -8.60 -15.34 -2.18
N ILE A 101 -7.49 -14.59 -2.22
CA ILE A 101 -6.89 -13.94 -1.04
C ILE A 101 -7.45 -12.53 -0.85
N LEU A 102 -7.76 -11.85 -1.95
CA LEU A 102 -8.23 -10.46 -1.98
C LEU A 102 -9.47 -10.21 -1.09
N PRO A 103 -10.50 -11.08 -1.08
CA PRO A 103 -11.67 -10.86 -0.24
C PRO A 103 -11.34 -10.88 1.26
N VAL A 104 -10.37 -11.69 1.68
CA VAL A 104 -9.93 -11.79 3.09
C VAL A 104 -9.17 -10.54 3.52
N VAL A 105 -8.34 -10.00 2.63
CA VAL A 105 -7.58 -8.76 2.87
C VAL A 105 -8.52 -7.55 2.90
N LEU A 106 -9.48 -7.48 1.98
CA LEU A 106 -10.50 -6.43 1.93
C LEU A 106 -11.43 -6.45 3.16
N ALA A 107 -11.82 -7.64 3.64
CA ALA A 107 -12.63 -7.78 4.86
C ALA A 107 -11.87 -7.29 6.11
N LYS A 108 -10.55 -7.55 6.20
CA LYS A 108 -9.71 -7.03 7.29
C LYS A 108 -9.52 -5.51 7.24
N LEU A 109 -9.63 -4.91 6.07
CA LEU A 109 -9.60 -3.46 5.86
C LEU A 109 -10.96 -2.79 6.12
N GLY A 110 -11.97 -3.55 6.54
CA GLY A 110 -13.31 -3.03 6.86
C GLY A 110 -14.21 -2.84 5.63
N VAL A 111 -13.80 -3.33 4.45
CA VAL A 111 -14.61 -3.30 3.24
C VAL A 111 -15.36 -4.63 3.13
N THR A 112 -16.59 -4.66 3.65
CA THR A 112 -17.51 -5.76 3.39
C THR A 112 -17.93 -5.76 1.93
N ALA A 113 -17.57 -6.82 1.21
CA ALA A 113 -17.93 -7.09 -0.18
C ALA A 113 -19.46 -7.34 -0.35
N VAL A 114 -20.29 -6.32 -0.13
CA VAL A 114 -21.75 -6.39 -0.30
C VAL A 114 -22.27 -5.41 -1.37
N GLU A 115 -21.43 -4.57 -2.00
CA GLU A 115 -21.91 -3.64 -3.03
C GLU A 115 -21.59 -4.01 -4.48
N LEU A 116 -20.79 -5.04 -4.76
CA LEU A 116 -20.43 -5.41 -6.14
C LEU A 116 -21.43 -6.37 -6.83
N SER A 117 -22.57 -6.71 -6.21
CA SER A 117 -23.51 -7.69 -6.80
C SER A 117 -24.92 -7.16 -7.12
N LEU A 118 -25.22 -5.85 -7.04
CA LEU A 118 -26.58 -5.37 -7.35
C LEU A 118 -26.66 -4.23 -8.38
N LYS A 119 -25.63 -4.02 -9.22
CA LYS A 119 -25.66 -2.99 -10.26
C LYS A 119 -25.35 -3.49 -11.67
N GLY A 120 -25.79 -4.71 -11.98
CA GLY A 120 -25.58 -5.35 -13.28
C GLY A 120 -26.78 -6.09 -13.86
N GLU A 121 -27.98 -5.97 -13.29
CA GLU A 121 -29.15 -6.70 -13.78
C GLU A 121 -30.41 -5.87 -13.52
N ASN A 122 -30.66 -4.88 -14.39
CA ASN A 122 -31.97 -4.22 -14.62
C ASN A 122 -31.83 -3.18 -15.76
N ASP A 123 -31.30 -3.58 -16.90
CA ASP A 123 -31.45 -2.80 -18.15
C ASP A 123 -31.43 -3.74 -19.36
N LEU A 124 -32.46 -4.60 -19.45
CA LEU A 124 -32.86 -5.34 -20.65
C LEU A 124 -34.19 -6.05 -20.38
N MET A 125 -35.27 -5.27 -20.31
CA MET A 125 -36.64 -5.57 -20.77
C MET A 125 -37.40 -4.26 -20.91
#